data_AF-A0A4Q7EI55-F1
#
_entry.id   AF-A0A4Q7EI55-F1
#
_cell.length_a   1.000
_cell.length_b   1.000
_cell.length_c   1.000
_cell.angle_alpha   90.00
_cell.angle_beta   90.00
_cell.angle_gamma   90.00
#
_symmetry.space_group_name_H-M   'P 1'
#
loop_
_entity.id
_entity.type
_entity.pdbx_description
1 polymer ?
#
loop_
_entity_poly.entity_id
_entity_poly.type
_entity_poly.pdbx_seq_one_letter_code
_entity_poly.pdbx_strand_id
1 'polypeptide(L)'
;MPLHAQTYSLDHDRFIALLSQTENLLIIQDLDGVCMGLVKDPLDRQISTEYVTATQAFDGHFFVLTNGEHIGERGVNGIIERAFGDATTVKQAERYLPGLAAGGVQWQTRQGHLSHPGVSKAELAFLKQVPDRIRACLRQFVQTHPLPLDAETIEHCIQSSALENVASPTANLNTFHSALDGDHKTYLALQKAMQSLMDDLLAEAAAQGLEDAFFVHYAPNHGRDQHGQEVIWLSQGAESGTTDFQFMLRGAIKEAGVLALLNRYYAQRTGHYPLGEDFSVRVAPHDHQALIQLVQDKFDPALMPLMVGVGDTVTSKVMVEAGQSVAKRGGSDRNFLQLVQDIGRSLGVGNVVTYVDSSGGELKNRRPLTVEQRNGQPVVTAGPGDPADQSDPLTLNVVFPGGYQEYCAAFQTAATNRRQA
;
A
#
# COMPACT_ATOMS: atom_id res chain seq x y z
N MET A 1 -29.99 -5.45 8.93
CA MET A 1 -29.56 -4.97 7.59
C MET A 1 -28.27 -5.69 7.19
N PRO A 2 -28.11 -6.23 5.97
CA PRO A 2 -26.85 -6.87 5.56
C PRO A 2 -25.67 -5.88 5.64
N LEU A 3 -24.46 -6.35 5.94
CA LEU A 3 -23.30 -5.48 6.21
C LEU A 3 -22.98 -4.53 5.05
N HIS A 4 -23.05 -5.00 3.80
CA HIS A 4 -22.81 -4.18 2.60
C HIS A 4 -23.78 -2.99 2.43
N ALA A 5 -24.92 -3.00 3.12
CA ALA A 5 -25.89 -1.91 3.11
C ALA A 5 -25.77 -0.99 4.34
N GLN A 6 -24.86 -1.28 5.27
CA GLN A 6 -24.59 -0.46 6.44
C GLN A 6 -23.47 0.54 6.18
N THR A 7 -23.44 1.59 7.00
CA THR A 7 -22.34 2.56 7.05
C THR A 7 -21.88 2.64 8.50
N TYR A 8 -20.58 2.47 8.72
CA TYR A 8 -19.95 2.49 10.04
C TYR A 8 -20.55 1.50 11.04
N SER A 9 -20.89 0.28 10.57
CA SER A 9 -21.37 -0.79 11.45
C SER A 9 -20.28 -1.18 12.46
N LEU A 10 -20.69 -1.29 13.73
CA LEU A 10 -19.91 -1.86 14.83
C LEU A 10 -20.33 -3.30 15.15
N ASP A 11 -21.17 -3.92 14.30
CA ASP A 11 -21.61 -5.32 14.42
C ASP A 11 -20.49 -6.29 14.01
N HIS A 12 -19.47 -6.41 14.87
CA HIS A 12 -18.30 -7.26 14.63
C HIS A 12 -18.64 -8.74 14.66
N ASP A 13 -19.62 -9.17 15.47
CA ASP A 13 -20.08 -10.56 15.50
C ASP A 13 -20.62 -10.99 14.13
N ARG A 14 -21.37 -10.11 13.46
CA ARG A 14 -21.84 -10.38 12.11
C ARG A 14 -20.72 -10.36 11.08
N PHE A 15 -19.71 -9.52 11.25
CA PHE A 15 -18.53 -9.53 10.38
C PHE A 15 -17.75 -10.85 10.54
N ILE A 16 -17.54 -11.29 11.79
CA ILE A 16 -16.93 -12.58 12.13
C ILE A 16 -17.71 -13.73 11.47
N ALA A 17 -19.03 -13.75 11.63
CA ALA A 17 -19.89 -14.77 11.04
C ALA A 17 -19.80 -14.77 9.51
N LEU A 18 -19.81 -13.60 8.87
CA LEU A 18 -19.65 -13.46 7.42
C LEU A 18 -18.33 -14.08 6.96
N LEU A 19 -17.21 -13.75 7.61
CA LEU A 19 -15.92 -14.32 7.25
C LEU A 19 -15.88 -15.83 7.46
N SER A 20 -16.38 -16.33 8.59
CA SER A 20 -16.27 -17.76 8.91
C SER A 20 -17.21 -18.64 8.07
N GLN A 21 -18.40 -18.16 7.72
CA GLN A 21 -19.46 -18.97 7.11
C GLN A 21 -19.53 -18.85 5.58
N THR A 22 -18.90 -17.83 4.99
CA THR A 22 -18.94 -17.64 3.52
C THR A 22 -17.96 -18.59 2.84
N GLU A 23 -18.48 -19.48 1.99
CA GLU A 23 -17.67 -20.43 1.22
C GLU A 23 -16.95 -19.76 0.04
N ASN A 24 -17.66 -18.96 -0.77
CA ASN A 24 -17.07 -18.22 -1.89
C ASN A 24 -16.68 -16.80 -1.45
N LEU A 25 -15.51 -16.68 -0.82
CA LEU A 25 -15.03 -15.46 -0.15
C LEU A 25 -13.65 -15.05 -0.67
N LEU A 26 -13.48 -13.76 -0.98
CA LEU A 26 -12.19 -13.16 -1.33
C LEU A 26 -11.89 -11.97 -0.41
N ILE A 27 -10.90 -12.10 0.46
CA ILE A 27 -10.43 -11.05 1.37
C ILE A 27 -9.18 -10.41 0.76
N ILE A 28 -9.23 -9.10 0.57
CA ILE A 28 -8.11 -8.29 0.08
C ILE A 28 -7.85 -7.20 1.11
N GLN A 29 -6.66 -7.17 1.71
CA GLN A 29 -6.35 -6.18 2.74
C GLN A 29 -4.99 -5.51 2.58
N ASP A 30 -4.88 -4.28 3.10
CA ASP A 30 -3.57 -3.70 3.36
C ASP A 30 -2.90 -4.32 4.61
N LEU A 31 -1.68 -3.87 4.90
CA LEU A 31 -0.87 -4.31 6.03
C LEU A 31 -0.78 -3.25 7.13
N ASP A 32 -0.13 -2.14 6.81
CA ASP A 32 0.13 -1.04 7.73
C ASP A 32 -1.18 -0.43 8.24
N GLY A 33 -1.32 -0.28 9.55
CA GLY A 33 -2.54 0.22 10.19
C GLY A 33 -3.73 -0.75 10.19
N VAL A 34 -3.67 -1.85 9.41
CA VAL A 34 -4.72 -2.88 9.34
C VAL A 34 -4.40 -4.07 10.25
N CYS A 35 -3.23 -4.69 10.10
CA CYS A 35 -2.81 -5.85 10.90
C CYS A 35 -1.53 -5.62 11.71
N MET A 36 -0.97 -4.42 11.61
CA MET A 36 0.17 -3.95 12.39
C MET A 36 0.01 -2.44 12.64
N GLY A 37 0.63 -1.92 13.70
CA GLY A 37 0.54 -0.50 14.03
C GLY A 37 1.26 0.39 13.02
N LEU A 38 0.78 1.63 12.87
CA LEU A 38 1.52 2.69 12.17
C LEU A 38 2.63 3.23 13.09
N VAL A 39 3.88 2.97 12.69
CA VAL A 39 5.10 3.38 13.38
C VAL A 39 5.85 4.43 12.56
N LYS A 40 6.68 5.25 13.22
CA LYS A 40 7.55 6.21 12.54
C LYS A 40 8.67 5.53 11.76
N ASP A 41 9.31 4.52 12.36
CA ASP A 41 10.33 3.71 11.70
C ASP A 41 9.71 2.37 11.25
N PRO A 42 9.66 2.07 9.93
CA PRO A 42 9.25 0.78 9.41
C PRO A 42 9.93 -0.45 10.04
N LEU A 43 11.13 -0.30 10.60
CA LEU A 43 11.84 -1.40 11.28
C LEU A 43 11.23 -1.76 12.63
N ASP A 44 10.54 -0.82 13.28
CA ASP A 44 9.85 -1.00 14.56
C ASP A 44 8.49 -1.69 14.41
N ARG A 45 8.06 -1.98 13.18
CA ARG A 45 6.81 -2.70 12.91
C ARG A 45 6.81 -4.06 13.62
N GLN A 46 5.69 -4.36 14.26
CA GLN A 46 5.43 -5.65 14.89
C GLN A 46 4.13 -6.23 14.36
N ILE A 47 4.10 -7.56 14.20
CA ILE A 47 2.92 -8.31 13.81
C ILE A 47 2.68 -9.45 14.79
N SER A 48 1.42 -9.69 15.15
CA SER A 48 1.05 -10.81 16.03
C SER A 48 1.25 -12.15 15.30
N THR A 49 1.95 -13.08 15.95
CA THR A 49 2.14 -14.43 15.43
C THR A 49 0.82 -15.21 15.36
N GLU A 50 -0.09 -14.94 16.29
CA GLU A 50 -1.43 -15.51 16.35
C GLU A 50 -2.27 -15.03 15.16
N TYR A 51 -2.14 -13.75 14.78
CA TYR A 51 -2.80 -13.22 13.59
C TYR A 51 -2.26 -13.86 12.32
N VAL A 52 -0.93 -13.92 12.16
CA VAL A 52 -0.31 -14.57 10.99
C VAL A 52 -0.76 -16.03 10.88
N THR A 53 -0.80 -16.75 12.00
CA THR A 53 -1.29 -18.14 12.07
C THR A 53 -2.78 -18.24 11.73
N ALA A 54 -3.60 -17.29 12.16
CA ALA A 54 -5.03 -17.26 11.86
C ALA A 54 -5.30 -17.14 10.35
N THR A 55 -4.45 -16.43 9.59
CA THR A 55 -4.60 -16.33 8.13
C THR A 55 -4.57 -17.68 7.41
N GLN A 56 -4.02 -18.74 8.01
CA GLN A 56 -4.00 -20.08 7.42
C GLN A 56 -5.39 -20.69 7.28
N ALA A 57 -6.35 -20.31 8.14
CA ALA A 57 -7.74 -20.75 8.00
C ALA A 57 -8.42 -20.21 6.73
N PHE A 58 -7.82 -19.20 6.11
CA PHE A 58 -8.30 -18.53 4.90
C PHE A 58 -7.33 -18.75 3.72
N ASP A 59 -6.59 -19.86 3.69
CA ASP A 59 -5.76 -20.18 2.54
C ASP A 59 -6.60 -20.27 1.25
N GLY A 60 -6.10 -19.69 0.16
CA GLY A 60 -6.85 -19.49 -1.08
C GLY A 60 -8.00 -18.47 -1.02
N HIS A 61 -8.25 -17.83 0.12
CA HIS A 61 -9.30 -16.82 0.31
C HIS A 61 -8.77 -15.45 0.71
N PHE A 62 -7.59 -15.39 1.32
CA PHE A 62 -7.00 -14.20 1.88
C PHE A 62 -5.77 -13.78 1.09
N PHE A 63 -5.72 -12.51 0.72
CA PHE A 63 -4.56 -11.91 0.07
C PHE A 63 -4.29 -10.51 0.61
N VAL A 64 -3.00 -10.19 0.73
CA VAL A 64 -2.56 -8.83 0.99
C VAL A 64 -2.43 -8.07 -0.33
N LEU A 65 -2.67 -6.76 -0.28
CA LEU A 65 -2.47 -5.83 -1.38
C LEU A 65 -1.89 -4.57 -0.76
N THR A 66 -0.59 -4.35 -0.94
CA THR A 66 0.14 -3.27 -0.26
C THR A 66 1.10 -2.53 -1.17
N ASN A 67 1.41 -1.28 -0.81
CA ASN A 67 2.47 -0.50 -1.46
C ASN A 67 3.86 -0.84 -0.90
N GLY A 68 3.94 -1.37 0.33
CA GLY A 68 5.18 -1.91 0.87
C GLY A 68 5.64 -3.16 0.10
N GLU A 69 6.83 -3.68 0.41
CA GLU A 69 7.35 -4.89 -0.22
C GLU A 69 7.17 -6.12 0.67
N HIS A 70 7.13 -7.31 0.05
CA HIS A 70 7.24 -8.56 0.77
C HIS A 70 8.65 -8.78 1.30
N ILE A 71 9.66 -8.44 0.49
CA ILE A 71 11.08 -8.65 0.78
C ILE A 71 11.83 -7.33 1.01
N GLY A 72 13.15 -7.44 1.21
CA GLY A 72 14.00 -6.33 1.58
C GLY A 72 14.02 -6.15 3.10
N GLU A 73 14.93 -5.29 3.57
CA GLU A 73 15.15 -5.04 5.00
C GLU A 73 13.87 -4.59 5.73
N ARG A 74 13.02 -3.83 5.02
CA ARG A 74 11.77 -3.26 5.50
C ARG A 74 10.52 -4.03 5.03
N GLY A 75 10.72 -5.16 4.35
CA GLY A 75 9.63 -5.98 3.82
C GLY A 75 8.89 -6.76 4.91
N VAL A 76 7.63 -7.14 4.61
CA VAL A 76 6.79 -7.83 5.60
C VAL A 76 7.35 -9.20 6.01
N ASN A 77 8.11 -9.88 5.14
CA ASN A 77 8.71 -11.16 5.46
C ASN A 77 9.68 -11.03 6.63
N GLY A 78 10.56 -10.03 6.61
CA GLY A 78 11.48 -9.78 7.72
C GLY A 78 10.76 -9.48 9.04
N ILE A 79 9.61 -8.80 8.98
CA ILE A 79 8.78 -8.53 10.17
C ILE A 79 8.20 -9.84 10.73
N ILE A 80 7.68 -10.70 9.86
CA ILE A 80 7.12 -12.01 10.24
C ILE A 80 8.24 -12.91 10.80
N GLU A 81 9.38 -13.00 10.13
CA GLU A 81 10.53 -13.79 10.56
C GLU A 81 11.02 -13.35 11.95
N ARG A 82 11.11 -12.05 12.20
CA ARG A 82 11.43 -11.50 13.53
C ARG A 82 10.38 -11.85 14.58
N ALA A 83 9.10 -11.76 14.24
CA ALA A 83 8.01 -12.08 15.17
C ALA A 83 8.03 -13.57 15.59
N PHE A 84 8.41 -14.47 14.69
CA PHE A 84 8.57 -15.90 14.98
C PHE A 84 9.96 -16.29 15.51
N GLY A 85 10.95 -15.41 15.41
CA GLY A 85 12.33 -15.63 15.84
C GLY A 85 13.17 -16.53 14.92
N ASP A 86 12.59 -17.10 13.86
CA ASP A 86 13.30 -17.98 12.91
C ASP A 86 12.62 -18.01 11.53
N ALA A 87 13.38 -17.60 10.50
CA ALA A 87 12.93 -17.62 9.11
C ALA A 87 12.69 -19.03 8.56
N THR A 88 13.44 -20.04 9.06
CA THR A 88 13.28 -21.42 8.63
C THR A 88 11.92 -21.96 9.05
N THR A 89 11.55 -21.74 10.30
CA THR A 89 10.24 -22.11 10.87
C THR A 89 9.10 -21.43 10.12
N VAL A 90 9.22 -20.12 9.81
CA VAL A 90 8.21 -19.38 9.04
C VAL A 90 7.98 -20.01 7.67
N LYS A 91 9.07 -20.32 6.95
CA LYS A 91 8.99 -20.91 5.62
C LYS A 91 8.44 -22.33 5.63
N GLN A 92 8.91 -23.18 6.54
CA GLN A 92 8.45 -24.57 6.66
C GLN A 92 6.98 -24.67 7.05
N ALA A 93 6.48 -23.73 7.85
CA ALA A 93 5.08 -23.67 8.25
C ALA A 93 4.20 -22.85 7.30
N GLU A 94 4.74 -22.37 6.16
CA GLU A 94 4.00 -21.59 5.14
C GLU A 94 3.28 -20.37 5.73
N ARG A 95 4.02 -19.61 6.55
CA ARG A 95 3.49 -18.47 7.34
C ARG A 95 3.67 -17.11 6.68
N TYR A 96 4.19 -17.04 5.47
CA TYR A 96 4.20 -15.75 4.76
C TYR A 96 2.78 -15.36 4.35
N LEU A 97 2.53 -14.05 4.32
CA LEU A 97 1.25 -13.51 3.87
C LEU A 97 1.24 -13.53 2.33
N PRO A 98 0.29 -14.25 1.70
CA PRO A 98 0.21 -14.33 0.25
C PRO A 98 -0.45 -13.07 -0.31
N GLY A 99 -0.12 -12.69 -1.54
CA GLY A 99 -0.74 -11.53 -2.19
C GLY A 99 0.24 -10.68 -2.97
N LEU A 100 -0.18 -9.44 -3.23
CA LEU A 100 0.55 -8.46 -4.02
C LEU A 100 1.15 -7.35 -3.14
N ALA A 101 2.40 -7.06 -3.40
CA ALA A 101 3.17 -5.99 -2.79
C ALA A 101 3.75 -5.06 -3.88
N ALA A 102 4.47 -4.02 -3.48
CA ALA A 102 5.06 -3.01 -4.34
C ALA A 102 4.06 -2.38 -5.32
N GLY A 103 2.84 -2.07 -4.84
CA GLY A 103 1.81 -1.48 -5.69
C GLY A 103 1.24 -2.45 -6.73
N GLY A 104 1.39 -3.77 -6.52
CA GLY A 104 0.77 -4.80 -7.36
C GLY A 104 1.72 -5.61 -8.24
N VAL A 105 3.02 -5.29 -8.24
CA VAL A 105 3.99 -5.93 -9.14
C VAL A 105 4.82 -7.03 -8.49
N GLN A 106 4.72 -7.23 -7.18
CA GLN A 106 5.43 -8.28 -6.46
C GLN A 106 4.44 -9.29 -5.88
N TRP A 107 4.33 -10.46 -6.50
CA TRP A 107 3.47 -11.53 -6.03
C TRP A 107 4.23 -12.49 -5.12
N GLN A 108 3.58 -12.91 -4.03
CA GLN A 108 4.11 -13.90 -3.10
C GLN A 108 3.06 -14.99 -2.76
N THR A 109 3.51 -16.23 -2.66
CA THR A 109 2.74 -17.34 -2.05
C THR A 109 3.07 -17.52 -0.57
N ARG A 110 2.29 -18.34 0.14
CA ARG A 110 2.54 -18.66 1.56
C ARG A 110 3.90 -19.30 1.85
N GLN A 111 4.45 -20.01 0.87
CA GLN A 111 5.79 -20.62 0.93
C GLN A 111 6.93 -19.61 0.71
N GLY A 112 6.60 -18.35 0.38
CA GLY A 112 7.57 -17.33 0.03
C GLY A 112 8.09 -17.44 -1.42
N HIS A 113 7.35 -18.13 -2.30
CA HIS A 113 7.68 -18.10 -3.73
C HIS A 113 7.28 -16.75 -4.30
N LEU A 114 8.27 -16.07 -4.90
CA LEU A 114 8.11 -14.74 -5.45
C LEU A 114 8.06 -14.77 -6.97
N SER A 115 7.23 -13.90 -7.53
CA SER A 115 7.25 -13.57 -8.95
C SER A 115 6.91 -12.09 -9.13
N HIS A 116 7.18 -11.54 -10.32
CA HIS A 116 6.90 -10.14 -10.61
C HIS A 116 5.99 -10.03 -11.85
N PRO A 117 4.66 -10.20 -11.71
CA PRO A 117 3.74 -10.22 -12.84
C PRO A 117 3.81 -8.94 -13.66
N GLY A 118 3.97 -9.07 -14.98
CA GLY A 118 4.08 -7.94 -15.89
C GLY A 118 5.42 -7.21 -15.85
N VAL A 119 6.40 -7.69 -15.07
CA VAL A 119 7.75 -7.10 -14.98
C VAL A 119 8.76 -8.02 -15.65
N SER A 120 9.52 -7.45 -16.57
CA SER A 120 10.58 -8.15 -17.29
C SER A 120 11.83 -8.34 -16.42
N LYS A 121 12.65 -9.33 -16.79
CA LYS A 121 13.97 -9.53 -16.15
C LYS A 121 14.90 -8.33 -16.36
N ALA A 122 14.77 -7.63 -17.50
CA ALA A 122 15.57 -6.46 -17.80
C ALA A 122 15.21 -5.30 -16.86
N GLU A 123 13.92 -5.07 -16.60
CA GLU A 123 13.47 -4.05 -15.65
C GLU A 123 14.00 -4.33 -14.23
N LEU A 124 13.86 -5.56 -13.73
CA LEU A 124 14.38 -5.94 -12.41
C LEU A 124 15.91 -5.81 -12.33
N ALA A 125 16.61 -6.19 -13.40
CA ALA A 125 18.07 -6.06 -13.46
C ALA A 125 18.51 -4.58 -13.46
N PHE A 126 17.73 -3.69 -14.07
CA PHE A 126 17.97 -2.25 -14.02
C PHE A 126 17.76 -1.70 -12.60
N LEU A 127 16.59 -2.00 -11.98
CA LEU A 127 16.28 -1.53 -10.63
C LEU A 127 17.29 -1.97 -9.58
N LYS A 128 17.80 -3.21 -9.70
CA LYS A 128 18.83 -3.75 -8.80
C LYS A 128 20.10 -2.88 -8.73
N GLN A 129 20.41 -2.13 -9.79
CA GLN A 129 21.61 -1.29 -9.85
C GLN A 129 21.39 0.08 -9.19
N VAL A 130 20.14 0.55 -9.06
CA VAL A 130 19.81 1.90 -8.62
C VAL A 130 20.37 2.25 -7.22
N PRO A 131 20.28 1.39 -6.18
CA PRO A 131 20.86 1.71 -4.88
C PRO A 131 22.36 2.00 -4.92
N ASP A 132 23.12 1.24 -5.70
CA ASP A 132 24.57 1.47 -5.84
C ASP A 132 24.87 2.75 -6.60
N ARG A 133 24.03 3.13 -7.58
CA ARG A 133 24.12 4.41 -8.29
C ARG A 133 23.83 5.59 -7.35
N ILE A 134 22.84 5.45 -6.47
CA ILE A 134 22.54 6.43 -5.41
C ILE A 134 23.78 6.60 -4.51
N ARG A 135 24.33 5.51 -3.97
CA ARG A 135 25.53 5.57 -3.10
C ARG A 135 26.72 6.19 -3.81
N ALA A 136 26.96 5.85 -5.07
CA ALA A 136 28.04 6.41 -5.87
C ALA A 136 27.87 7.92 -6.08
N CYS A 137 26.65 8.36 -6.44
CA CYS A 137 26.33 9.78 -6.58
C CYS A 137 26.54 10.55 -5.27
N LEU A 138 26.11 9.99 -4.13
CA LEU A 138 26.31 10.61 -2.81
C LEU A 138 27.80 10.72 -2.45
N ARG A 139 28.60 9.67 -2.68
CA ARG A 139 30.05 9.72 -2.47
C ARG A 139 30.73 10.78 -3.33
N GLN A 140 30.35 10.86 -4.61
CA GLN A 140 30.86 11.89 -5.51
C GLN A 140 30.44 13.30 -5.08
N PHE A 141 29.21 13.46 -4.61
CA PHE A 141 28.71 14.73 -4.08
C PHE A 141 29.58 15.20 -2.90
N VAL A 142 29.83 14.33 -1.92
CA VAL A 142 30.64 14.66 -0.73
C VAL A 142 32.09 14.98 -1.11
N GLN A 143 32.66 14.31 -2.11
CA GLN A 143 34.01 14.62 -2.60
C GLN A 143 34.11 16.01 -3.24
N THR A 144 33.04 16.47 -3.88
CA THR A 144 32.99 17.77 -4.57
C THR A 144 32.49 18.91 -3.68
N HIS A 145 31.79 18.58 -2.59
CA HIS A 145 31.25 19.51 -1.60
C HIS A 145 31.76 19.12 -0.21
N PRO A 146 32.87 19.73 0.27
CA PRO A 146 33.40 19.44 1.59
C PRO A 146 32.36 19.72 2.67
N LEU A 147 31.90 18.67 3.35
CA LEU A 147 30.93 18.77 4.43
C LEU A 147 31.65 18.94 5.78
N PRO A 148 31.12 19.73 6.72
CA PRO A 148 31.66 19.86 8.08
C PRO A 148 31.29 18.65 8.95
N LEU A 149 31.40 17.43 8.41
CA LEU A 149 31.02 16.17 9.04
C LEU A 149 32.23 15.22 9.08
N ASP A 150 32.30 14.37 10.10
CA ASP A 150 33.30 13.31 10.14
C ASP A 150 32.98 12.17 9.14
N ALA A 151 33.99 11.35 8.85
CA ALA A 151 33.88 10.29 7.86
C ALA A 151 32.87 9.20 8.24
N GLU A 152 32.69 8.94 9.54
CA GLU A 152 31.74 7.93 10.05
C GLU A 152 30.29 8.39 9.82
N THR A 153 30.00 9.66 10.15
CA THR A 153 28.71 10.31 9.94
C THR A 153 28.37 10.35 8.46
N ILE A 154 29.34 10.69 7.60
CA ILE A 154 29.15 10.72 6.14
C ILE A 154 28.78 9.33 5.61
N GLU A 155 29.53 8.29 5.99
CA GLU A 155 29.24 6.94 5.51
C GLU A 155 27.90 6.43 6.04
N HIS A 156 27.56 6.73 7.30
CA HIS A 156 26.24 6.43 7.86
C HIS A 156 25.10 7.10 7.06
N CYS A 157 25.26 8.37 6.69
CA CYS A 157 24.28 9.06 5.86
C CYS A 157 24.14 8.40 4.49
N ILE A 158 25.25 8.07 3.83
CA ILE A 158 25.25 7.42 2.50
C ILE A 158 24.53 6.07 2.55
N GLN A 159 24.85 5.23 3.54
CA GLN A 159 24.25 3.91 3.66
C GLN A 159 22.76 3.99 3.95
N SER A 160 22.36 4.90 4.85
CA SER A 160 20.95 5.09 5.21
C SER A 160 20.12 5.70 4.08
N SER A 161 20.75 6.40 3.14
CA SER A 161 20.05 7.06 2.04
C SER A 161 19.66 6.15 0.90
N ALA A 162 20.33 5.01 0.68
CA ALA A 162 20.02 4.13 -0.44
C ALA A 162 19.17 2.94 0.01
N LEU A 163 17.85 3.04 -0.15
CA LEU A 163 16.91 1.99 0.23
C LEU A 163 16.81 0.93 -0.88
N GLU A 164 17.10 -0.32 -0.54
CA GLU A 164 17.20 -1.46 -1.46
C GLU A 164 15.86 -2.15 -1.76
N ASN A 165 14.79 -1.37 -1.86
CA ASN A 165 13.50 -1.85 -2.33
C ASN A 165 13.64 -2.41 -3.76
N VAL A 166 13.18 -3.63 -4.01
CA VAL A 166 13.41 -4.37 -5.27
C VAL A 166 12.62 -3.77 -6.43
N ALA A 167 11.41 -3.27 -6.16
CA ALA A 167 10.50 -2.73 -7.17
C ALA A 167 10.38 -1.19 -7.12
N SER A 168 10.89 -0.58 -6.05
CA SER A 168 10.86 0.87 -5.84
C SER A 168 12.11 1.40 -5.10
N PRO A 169 13.33 1.14 -5.60
CA PRO A 169 14.56 1.63 -4.98
C PRO A 169 14.47 3.14 -4.75
N THR A 170 14.85 3.59 -3.56
CA THR A 170 14.58 4.96 -3.10
C THR A 170 15.84 5.61 -2.55
N ALA A 171 16.09 6.85 -2.95
CA ALA A 171 17.01 7.72 -2.23
C ALA A 171 16.25 8.49 -1.14
N ASN A 172 16.59 8.30 0.12
CA ASN A 172 16.04 9.02 1.27
C ASN A 172 17.09 9.97 1.85
N LEU A 173 16.84 11.27 1.81
CA LEU A 173 17.77 12.31 2.23
C LEU A 173 17.55 12.78 3.67
N ASN A 174 16.70 12.13 4.46
CA ASN A 174 16.40 12.59 5.83
C ASN A 174 17.65 12.65 6.71
N THR A 175 18.51 11.64 6.64
CA THR A 175 19.77 11.61 7.40
C THR A 175 20.70 12.74 7.01
N PHE A 176 20.85 13.01 5.70
CA PHE A 176 21.61 14.16 5.21
C PHE A 176 20.99 15.50 5.59
N HIS A 177 19.65 15.62 5.55
CA HIS A 177 18.97 16.84 5.97
C HIS A 177 19.27 17.17 7.43
N SER A 178 19.17 16.18 8.32
CA SER A 178 19.52 16.34 9.73
C SER A 178 21.00 16.64 9.95
N ALA A 179 21.89 15.98 9.21
CA ALA A 179 23.34 16.21 9.32
C ALA A 179 23.78 17.57 8.76
N LEU A 180 23.03 18.14 7.81
CA LEU A 180 23.29 19.44 7.18
C LEU A 180 22.39 20.55 7.73
N ASP A 181 21.89 20.41 8.96
CA ASP A 181 21.04 21.43 9.58
C ASP A 181 21.73 22.81 9.56
N GLY A 182 21.02 23.81 9.04
CA GLY A 182 21.54 25.16 8.82
C GLY A 182 22.39 25.37 7.56
N ASP A 183 22.85 24.32 6.85
CA ASP A 183 23.53 24.42 5.54
C ASP A 183 22.57 24.13 4.37
N HIS A 184 21.58 25.01 4.24
CA HIS A 184 20.54 24.91 3.21
C HIS A 184 21.09 24.92 1.78
N LYS A 185 22.23 25.59 1.55
CA LYS A 185 22.80 25.69 0.20
C LYS A 185 23.36 24.34 -0.25
N THR A 186 24.08 23.66 0.63
CA THR A 186 24.64 22.33 0.35
C THR A 186 23.53 21.29 0.25
N TYR A 187 22.54 21.34 1.14
CA TYR A 187 21.40 20.43 1.07
C TYR A 187 20.55 20.60 -0.21
N LEU A 188 20.31 21.85 -0.65
CA LEU A 188 19.67 22.12 -1.94
C LEU A 188 20.48 21.58 -3.12
N ALA A 189 21.82 21.71 -3.08
CA ALA A 189 22.69 21.15 -4.11
C ALA A 189 22.61 19.62 -4.13
N LEU A 190 22.50 18.98 -2.97
CA LEU A 190 22.30 17.53 -2.85
C LEU A 190 20.97 17.08 -3.47
N GLN A 191 19.86 17.79 -3.21
CA GLN A 191 18.56 17.49 -3.83
C GLN A 191 18.64 17.57 -5.36
N LYS A 192 19.34 18.57 -5.90
CA LYS A 192 19.54 18.72 -7.35
C LYS A 192 20.42 17.62 -7.92
N ALA A 193 21.47 17.20 -7.21
CA ALA A 193 22.30 16.08 -7.62
C ALA A 193 21.49 14.78 -7.67
N MET A 194 20.63 14.55 -6.68
CA MET A 194 19.74 13.38 -6.67
C MET A 194 18.69 13.44 -7.77
N GLN A 195 18.09 14.61 -8.02
CA GLN A 195 17.18 14.80 -9.15
C GLN A 195 17.87 14.48 -10.49
N SER A 196 19.07 15.01 -10.71
CA SER A 196 19.85 14.74 -11.92
C SER A 196 20.15 13.25 -12.07
N LEU A 197 20.49 12.55 -10.98
CA LEU A 197 20.67 11.09 -11.03
C LEU A 197 19.39 10.38 -11.47
N MET A 198 18.22 10.80 -10.97
CA MET A 198 16.94 10.18 -11.36
C MET A 198 16.64 10.40 -12.84
N ASP A 199 16.90 11.59 -13.37
CA ASP A 199 16.75 11.92 -14.79
C ASP A 199 17.73 11.09 -15.65
N ASP A 200 18.99 10.97 -15.21
CA ASP A 200 20.00 10.15 -15.87
C ASP A 200 19.60 8.67 -15.88
N LEU A 201 19.07 8.14 -14.77
CA LEU A 201 18.55 6.78 -14.69
C LEU A 201 17.37 6.55 -15.65
N LEU A 202 16.44 7.51 -15.78
CA LEU A 202 15.35 7.41 -16.76
C LEU A 202 15.89 7.40 -18.20
N ALA A 203 16.87 8.25 -18.51
CA ALA A 203 17.50 8.30 -19.83
C ALA A 203 18.31 7.03 -20.15
N GLU A 204 19.04 6.49 -19.17
CA GLU A 204 19.77 5.22 -19.30
C GLU A 204 18.82 4.04 -19.49
N ALA A 205 17.70 3.99 -18.78
CA ALA A 205 16.67 2.98 -18.98
C ALA A 205 16.11 3.05 -20.40
N ALA A 206 15.77 4.26 -20.88
CA ALA A 206 15.32 4.47 -22.24
C ALA A 206 16.36 3.99 -23.26
N ALA A 207 17.64 4.32 -23.08
CA ALA A 207 18.72 3.86 -23.96
C ALA A 207 18.91 2.33 -23.97
N GLN A 208 18.42 1.63 -22.94
CA GLN A 208 18.42 0.16 -22.85
C GLN A 208 17.13 -0.49 -23.40
N GLY A 209 16.25 0.29 -24.05
CA GLY A 209 14.97 -0.20 -24.56
C GLY A 209 13.92 -0.43 -23.48
N LEU A 210 14.07 0.23 -22.32
CA LEU A 210 13.12 0.25 -21.22
C LEU A 210 12.38 1.59 -21.17
N GLU A 211 12.09 2.17 -22.34
CA GLU A 211 11.26 3.37 -22.41
C GLU A 211 9.93 3.14 -21.70
N ASP A 212 9.47 4.15 -20.96
CA ASP A 212 8.21 4.15 -20.19
C ASP A 212 8.09 3.08 -19.08
N ALA A 213 9.10 2.23 -18.86
CA ALA A 213 9.08 1.20 -17.82
C ALA A 213 9.03 1.79 -16.40
N PHE A 214 9.65 2.97 -16.23
CA PHE A 214 9.86 3.60 -14.94
C PHE A 214 9.31 5.03 -14.87
N PHE A 215 9.15 5.52 -13.65
CA PHE A 215 8.90 6.91 -13.30
C PHE A 215 9.51 7.22 -11.94
N VAL A 216 9.61 8.51 -11.61
CA VAL A 216 10.14 8.96 -10.33
C VAL A 216 8.98 9.53 -9.50
N HIS A 217 8.82 9.02 -8.28
CA HIS A 217 7.93 9.60 -7.28
C HIS A 217 8.73 10.42 -6.29
N TYR A 218 8.35 11.68 -6.11
CA TYR A 218 8.96 12.58 -5.14
C TYR A 218 8.05 12.72 -3.93
N ALA A 219 8.58 12.57 -2.72
CA ALA A 219 7.82 12.84 -1.50
C ALA A 219 8.59 13.77 -0.53
N PRO A 220 7.98 14.89 -0.10
CA PRO A 220 6.78 15.53 -0.68
C PRO A 220 7.04 16.11 -2.10
N ASN A 221 5.98 16.42 -2.87
CA ASN A 221 6.07 17.01 -4.23
C ASN A 221 5.14 18.22 -4.43
N HIS A 222 5.32 18.95 -5.54
CA HIS A 222 4.47 20.07 -5.98
C HIS A 222 3.33 19.63 -6.93
N GLY A 223 2.91 18.37 -6.86
CA GLY A 223 1.93 17.80 -7.78
C GLY A 223 2.57 17.37 -9.10
N ARG A 224 1.83 17.51 -10.20
CA ARG A 224 2.25 17.09 -11.54
C ARG A 224 2.28 18.27 -12.51
N ASP A 225 3.23 18.22 -13.45
CA ASP A 225 3.33 19.19 -14.53
C ASP A 225 2.32 18.90 -15.67
N GLN A 226 2.37 19.73 -16.71
CA GLN A 226 1.53 19.60 -17.91
C GLN A 226 1.75 18.30 -18.71
N HIS A 227 2.84 17.57 -18.45
CA HIS A 227 3.16 16.28 -19.04
C HIS A 227 2.81 15.12 -18.11
N GLY A 228 2.22 15.40 -16.94
CA GLY A 228 1.84 14.42 -15.93
C GLY A 228 3.02 13.89 -15.11
N GLN A 229 4.19 14.51 -15.20
CA GLN A 229 5.37 14.15 -14.41
C GLN A 229 5.35 14.86 -13.06
N GLU A 230 5.83 14.20 -12.01
CA GLU A 230 5.85 14.83 -10.69
C GLU A 230 6.88 15.96 -10.61
N VAL A 231 6.49 17.06 -9.98
CA VAL A 231 7.36 18.23 -9.80
C VAL A 231 8.01 18.16 -8.43
N ILE A 232 9.34 18.09 -8.42
CA ILE A 232 10.13 18.12 -7.17
C ILE A 232 9.85 19.40 -6.36
N TRP A 233 9.80 19.26 -5.03
CA TRP A 233 9.74 20.38 -4.11
C TRP A 233 11.13 20.61 -3.50
N LEU A 234 11.91 21.51 -4.10
CA LEU A 234 13.24 21.83 -3.57
C LEU A 234 13.16 22.57 -2.23
N SER A 235 14.13 22.33 -1.34
CA SER A 235 14.22 22.98 -0.02
C SER A 235 14.28 24.50 -0.15
N GLN A 236 13.52 25.21 0.67
CA GLN A 236 13.53 26.67 0.75
C GLN A 236 13.54 27.12 2.22
N GLY A 237 14.54 27.92 2.60
CA GLY A 237 14.69 28.35 3.99
C GLY A 237 14.79 27.15 4.94
N ALA A 238 13.95 27.12 5.98
CA ALA A 238 13.94 26.06 6.99
C ALA A 238 13.17 24.79 6.57
N GLU A 239 12.54 24.75 5.39
CA GLU A 239 11.80 23.58 4.92
C GLU A 239 12.72 22.60 4.19
N SER A 240 12.59 21.31 4.50
CA SER A 240 13.38 20.24 3.88
C SER A 240 13.05 20.00 2.41
N GLY A 241 11.86 20.40 1.93
CA GLY A 241 11.37 19.98 0.63
C GLY A 241 11.33 18.44 0.48
N THR A 242 11.51 17.95 -0.74
CA THR A 242 11.56 16.53 -1.12
C THR A 242 12.73 15.82 -0.44
N THR A 243 12.42 14.81 0.37
CA THR A 243 13.44 13.97 1.01
C THR A 243 13.53 12.61 0.33
N ASP A 244 12.45 12.15 -0.32
CA ASP A 244 12.36 10.81 -0.89
C ASP A 244 12.27 10.91 -2.41
N PHE A 245 13.18 10.20 -3.07
CA PHE A 245 13.28 10.09 -4.52
C PHE A 245 13.13 8.61 -4.87
N GLN A 246 11.91 8.17 -5.16
CA GLN A 246 11.60 6.77 -5.39
C GLN A 246 11.59 6.50 -6.89
N PHE A 247 12.47 5.61 -7.35
CA PHE A 247 12.53 5.19 -8.75
C PHE A 247 11.67 3.93 -8.91
N MET A 248 10.51 4.06 -9.54
CA MET A 248 9.43 3.07 -9.47
C MET A 248 9.03 2.53 -10.84
N LEU A 249 8.55 1.29 -10.86
CA LEU A 249 7.88 0.70 -12.02
C LEU A 249 6.57 1.42 -12.32
N ARG A 250 6.41 1.90 -13.56
CA ARG A 250 5.17 2.53 -14.05
C ARG A 250 3.98 1.56 -13.93
N GLY A 251 2.79 2.08 -13.62
CA GLY A 251 1.57 1.28 -13.59
C GLY A 251 1.42 0.35 -12.37
N ALA A 252 2.31 0.45 -11.37
CA ALA A 252 2.12 -0.17 -10.05
C ALA A 252 1.00 0.55 -9.27
N ILE A 253 -0.25 0.33 -9.68
CA ILE A 253 -1.44 0.91 -9.07
C ILE A 253 -2.14 -0.14 -8.22
N LYS A 254 -2.28 0.17 -6.92
CA LYS A 254 -2.91 -0.71 -5.93
C LYS A 254 -4.29 -1.20 -6.38
N GLU A 255 -5.12 -0.32 -6.93
CA GLU A 255 -6.46 -0.63 -7.46
C GLU A 255 -6.47 -1.78 -8.47
N ALA A 256 -5.58 -1.75 -9.46
CA ALA A 256 -5.48 -2.80 -10.48
C ALA A 256 -5.11 -4.15 -9.87
N GLY A 257 -4.43 -4.15 -8.71
CA GLY A 257 -4.15 -5.34 -7.93
C GLY A 257 -5.41 -6.10 -7.49
N VAL A 258 -6.54 -5.40 -7.30
CA VAL A 258 -7.83 -6.04 -6.99
C VAL A 258 -8.26 -6.98 -8.11
N LEU A 259 -8.19 -6.54 -9.37
CA LEU A 259 -8.56 -7.37 -10.52
C LEU A 259 -7.56 -8.51 -10.73
N ALA A 260 -6.27 -8.27 -10.51
CA ALA A 260 -5.26 -9.33 -10.60
C ALA A 260 -5.51 -10.43 -9.56
N LEU A 261 -5.85 -10.07 -8.31
CA LEU A 261 -6.23 -11.01 -7.27
C LEU A 261 -7.56 -11.72 -7.57
N LEU A 262 -8.57 -10.99 -8.03
CA LEU A 262 -9.86 -11.56 -8.42
C LEU A 262 -9.70 -12.57 -9.57
N ASN A 263 -8.92 -12.24 -10.61
CA ASN A 263 -8.65 -13.11 -11.74
C ASN A 263 -7.96 -14.42 -11.30
N ARG A 264 -6.99 -14.33 -10.38
CA ARG A 264 -6.32 -15.50 -9.78
C ARG A 264 -7.26 -16.33 -8.93
N TYR A 265 -8.04 -15.69 -8.06
CA TYR A 265 -9.03 -16.36 -7.22
C TYR A 265 -10.06 -17.10 -8.06
N TYR A 266 -10.57 -16.45 -9.11
CA TYR A 266 -11.53 -17.04 -10.03
C TYR A 266 -10.97 -18.27 -10.74
N ALA A 267 -9.71 -18.21 -11.20
CA ALA A 267 -9.04 -19.34 -11.82
C ALA A 267 -8.81 -20.52 -10.86
N GLN A 268 -8.50 -20.25 -9.58
CA GLN A 268 -8.40 -21.31 -8.56
C GLN A 268 -9.71 -22.09 -8.37
N ARG A 269 -10.86 -21.48 -8.68
CA ARG A 269 -12.19 -22.10 -8.52
C ARG A 269 -12.74 -22.72 -9.79
N THR A 270 -12.42 -22.14 -10.94
CA THR A 270 -13.04 -22.49 -12.21
C THR A 270 -12.07 -23.15 -13.19
N GLY A 271 -10.76 -23.06 -12.92
CA GLY A 271 -9.71 -23.47 -13.86
C GLY A 271 -9.49 -22.48 -15.02
N HIS A 272 -10.18 -21.34 -15.03
CA HIS A 272 -10.11 -20.35 -16.10
C HIS A 272 -9.76 -18.96 -15.56
N TYR A 273 -8.88 -18.25 -16.26
CA TYR A 273 -8.54 -16.85 -15.99
C TYR A 273 -9.35 -15.92 -16.92
N PRO A 274 -10.42 -15.25 -16.46
CA PRO A 274 -11.24 -14.39 -17.31
C PRO A 274 -10.47 -13.26 -18.01
N LEU A 275 -9.40 -12.78 -17.38
CA LEU A 275 -8.55 -11.70 -17.91
C LEU A 275 -7.26 -12.23 -18.57
N GLY A 276 -7.10 -13.56 -18.65
CA GLY A 276 -5.86 -14.22 -19.07
C GLY A 276 -4.91 -14.47 -17.89
N GLU A 277 -4.08 -15.52 -17.99
CA GLU A 277 -3.15 -15.95 -16.94
C GLU A 277 -2.08 -14.89 -16.63
N ASP A 278 -1.65 -14.15 -17.66
CA ASP A 278 -0.62 -13.11 -17.58
C ASP A 278 -1.16 -11.73 -17.16
N PHE A 279 -2.44 -11.61 -16.83
CA PHE A 279 -3.02 -10.34 -16.39
C PHE A 279 -2.31 -9.81 -15.14
N SER A 280 -1.92 -8.54 -15.18
CA SER A 280 -1.18 -7.86 -14.12
C SER A 280 -1.53 -6.38 -14.08
N VAL A 281 -1.10 -5.69 -13.03
CA VAL A 281 -1.32 -4.23 -12.89
C VAL A 281 -0.71 -3.42 -14.04
N ARG A 282 0.31 -3.98 -14.72
CA ARG A 282 1.01 -3.36 -15.84
C ARG A 282 0.20 -3.29 -17.13
N VAL A 283 -0.77 -4.18 -17.29
CA VAL A 283 -1.64 -4.24 -18.48
C VAL A 283 -3.10 -3.88 -18.16
N ALA A 284 -3.38 -3.60 -16.90
CA ALA A 284 -4.71 -3.21 -16.45
C ALA A 284 -5.03 -1.77 -16.88
N PRO A 285 -6.31 -1.45 -17.14
CA PRO A 285 -6.74 -0.07 -17.32
C PRO A 285 -6.40 0.80 -16.09
N HIS A 286 -6.00 2.05 -16.33
CA HIS A 286 -5.75 3.02 -15.25
C HIS A 286 -7.00 3.78 -14.81
N ASP A 287 -8.09 3.69 -15.57
CA ASP A 287 -9.36 4.36 -15.29
C ASP A 287 -10.28 3.46 -14.46
N HIS A 288 -10.89 4.03 -13.43
CA HIS A 288 -11.78 3.30 -12.51
C HIS A 288 -13.00 2.70 -13.22
N GLN A 289 -13.62 3.43 -14.14
CA GLN A 289 -14.78 2.92 -14.88
C GLN A 289 -14.37 1.80 -15.83
N ALA A 290 -13.21 1.92 -16.48
CA ALA A 290 -12.66 0.86 -17.32
C ALA A 290 -12.35 -0.42 -16.51
N LEU A 291 -11.90 -0.31 -15.26
CA LEU A 291 -11.71 -1.46 -14.37
C LEU A 291 -13.04 -2.16 -14.04
N ILE A 292 -14.10 -1.40 -13.73
CA ILE A 292 -15.44 -1.96 -13.48
C ILE A 292 -15.99 -2.63 -14.74
N GLN A 293 -15.92 -1.96 -15.89
CA GLN A 293 -16.40 -2.49 -17.16
C GLN A 293 -15.69 -3.80 -17.52
N LEU A 294 -14.38 -3.87 -17.29
CA LEU A 294 -13.61 -5.09 -17.52
C LEU A 294 -14.12 -6.26 -16.66
N VAL A 295 -14.54 -5.99 -15.42
CA VAL A 295 -15.15 -7.02 -14.58
C VAL A 295 -16.51 -7.46 -15.11
N GLN A 296 -17.38 -6.51 -15.46
CA GLN A 296 -18.72 -6.77 -16.00
C GLN A 296 -18.68 -7.58 -17.30
N ASP A 297 -17.69 -7.33 -18.15
CA ASP A 297 -17.57 -7.98 -19.46
C ASP A 297 -16.98 -9.38 -19.39
N LYS A 298 -16.18 -9.68 -18.36
CA LYS A 298 -15.34 -10.89 -18.32
C LYS A 298 -15.71 -11.89 -17.25
N PHE A 299 -16.30 -11.47 -16.14
CA PHE A 299 -16.60 -12.36 -15.02
C PHE A 299 -18.07 -12.75 -15.02
N ASP A 300 -18.35 -14.05 -14.85
CA ASP A 300 -19.72 -14.52 -14.60
C ASP A 300 -20.17 -14.10 -13.19
N PRO A 301 -21.23 -13.27 -13.05
CA PRO A 301 -21.74 -12.84 -11.75
C PRO A 301 -22.13 -13.99 -10.83
N ALA A 302 -22.56 -15.13 -11.37
CA ALA A 302 -22.96 -16.29 -10.57
C ALA A 302 -21.79 -16.99 -9.85
N LEU A 303 -20.57 -16.78 -10.35
CA LEU A 303 -19.34 -17.38 -9.81
C LEU A 303 -18.50 -16.39 -8.99
N MET A 304 -18.92 -15.13 -8.94
CA MET A 304 -18.22 -14.09 -8.19
C MET A 304 -18.18 -14.39 -6.70
N PRO A 305 -17.01 -14.25 -6.04
CA PRO A 305 -16.96 -14.29 -4.59
C PRO A 305 -17.62 -13.07 -3.99
N LEU A 306 -18.11 -13.23 -2.76
CA LEU A 306 -18.25 -12.07 -1.88
C LEU A 306 -16.84 -11.54 -1.59
N MET A 307 -16.60 -10.28 -1.92
CA MET A 307 -15.31 -9.64 -1.67
C MET A 307 -15.36 -8.82 -0.39
N VAL A 308 -14.28 -8.90 0.40
CA VAL A 308 -14.05 -8.06 1.57
C VAL A 308 -12.77 -7.26 1.35
N GLY A 309 -12.90 -5.95 1.23
CA GLY A 309 -11.77 -5.01 1.14
C GLY A 309 -11.48 -4.42 2.52
N VAL A 310 -10.23 -4.48 2.99
CA VAL A 310 -9.85 -3.96 4.31
C VAL A 310 -8.69 -2.97 4.19
N GLY A 311 -8.89 -1.75 4.67
CA GLY A 311 -7.85 -0.71 4.68
C GLY A 311 -7.96 0.20 5.91
N ASP A 312 -6.97 1.06 6.08
CA ASP A 312 -6.88 2.02 7.19
C ASP A 312 -6.77 3.47 6.69
N THR A 313 -6.43 3.67 5.41
CA THR A 313 -6.08 4.98 4.86
C THR A 313 -7.15 5.51 3.92
N VAL A 314 -8.08 6.27 4.49
CA VAL A 314 -9.12 7.02 3.76
C VAL A 314 -9.18 8.44 4.31
N THR A 315 -9.05 9.44 3.43
CA THR A 315 -9.15 10.85 3.82
C THR A 315 -10.02 11.64 2.84
N SER A 316 -10.65 12.69 3.34
CA SER A 316 -11.25 13.73 2.51
C SER A 316 -11.09 15.09 3.18
N LYS A 317 -11.08 16.15 2.37
CA LYS A 317 -11.04 17.54 2.78
C LYS A 317 -11.88 18.37 1.83
N VAL A 318 -12.84 19.12 2.34
CA VAL A 318 -13.61 20.07 1.53
C VAL A 318 -12.88 21.40 1.51
N MET A 319 -12.66 21.93 0.32
CA MET A 319 -12.04 23.24 0.10
C MET A 319 -12.92 24.09 -0.78
N VAL A 320 -12.83 25.42 -0.61
CA VAL A 320 -13.52 26.37 -1.48
C VAL A 320 -12.57 26.78 -2.58
N GLU A 321 -12.84 26.33 -3.80
CA GLU A 321 -12.09 26.69 -5.02
C GLU A 321 -13.02 27.47 -5.95
N ALA A 322 -12.61 28.67 -6.36
CA ALA A 322 -13.42 29.56 -7.21
C ALA A 322 -14.88 29.77 -6.70
N GLY A 323 -15.08 29.78 -5.38
CA GLY A 323 -16.40 29.96 -4.76
C GLY A 323 -17.27 28.69 -4.71
N GLN A 324 -16.76 27.54 -5.15
CA GLN A 324 -17.44 26.25 -5.08
C GLN A 324 -16.76 25.33 -4.06
N SER A 325 -17.56 24.59 -3.30
CA SER A 325 -17.05 23.53 -2.42
C SER A 325 -16.61 22.33 -3.25
N VAL A 326 -15.32 22.03 -3.23
CA VAL A 326 -14.70 20.88 -3.90
C VAL A 326 -14.15 19.94 -2.84
N ALA A 327 -14.61 18.69 -2.87
CA ALA A 327 -14.07 17.63 -2.02
C ALA A 327 -12.79 17.06 -2.65
N LYS A 328 -11.65 17.25 -1.98
CA LYS A 328 -10.41 16.52 -2.29
C LYS A 328 -10.34 15.28 -1.44
N ARG A 329 -10.19 14.13 -2.09
CA ARG A 329 -10.24 12.82 -1.47
C ARG A 329 -8.96 12.07 -1.74
N GLY A 330 -8.50 11.29 -0.77
CA GLY A 330 -7.25 10.56 -0.89
C GLY A 330 -7.14 9.44 0.15
N GLY A 331 -5.90 9.02 0.35
CA GLY A 331 -5.55 7.85 1.13
C GLY A 331 -5.18 6.67 0.23
N SER A 332 -4.12 5.95 0.61
CA SER A 332 -3.54 4.87 -0.20
C SER A 332 -4.51 3.72 -0.46
N ASP A 333 -5.49 3.53 0.43
CA ASP A 333 -6.44 2.42 0.35
C ASP A 333 -7.73 2.78 -0.35
N ARG A 334 -8.03 4.07 -0.38
CA ARG A 334 -9.32 4.61 -0.77
C ARG A 334 -9.84 4.00 -2.07
N ASN A 335 -9.05 4.09 -3.12
CA ASN A 335 -9.52 3.75 -4.45
C ASN A 335 -9.68 2.23 -4.63
N PHE A 336 -8.81 1.40 -4.02
CA PHE A 336 -9.01 -0.05 -4.09
C PHE A 336 -10.25 -0.48 -3.28
N LEU A 337 -10.51 0.16 -2.13
CA LEU A 337 -11.72 -0.08 -1.34
C LEU A 337 -12.97 0.33 -2.13
N GLN A 338 -12.91 1.47 -2.82
CA GLN A 338 -13.99 1.91 -3.69
C GLN A 338 -14.21 0.94 -4.86
N LEU A 339 -13.15 0.41 -5.45
CA LEU A 339 -13.25 -0.58 -6.52
C LEU A 339 -13.91 -1.88 -6.04
N VAL A 340 -13.54 -2.40 -4.84
CA VAL A 340 -14.21 -3.57 -4.24
C VAL A 340 -15.70 -3.33 -4.06
N GLN A 341 -16.08 -2.16 -3.54
CA GLN A 341 -17.48 -1.76 -3.40
C GLN A 341 -18.22 -1.71 -4.74
N ASP A 342 -17.63 -1.01 -5.71
CA ASP A 342 -18.30 -0.72 -6.97
C ASP A 342 -18.41 -1.98 -7.85
N ILE A 343 -17.45 -2.91 -7.77
CA ILE A 343 -17.60 -4.28 -8.32
C ILE A 343 -18.85 -4.95 -7.73
N GLY A 344 -19.00 -4.92 -6.41
CA GLY A 344 -20.15 -5.52 -5.73
C GLY A 344 -21.47 -4.91 -6.19
N ARG A 345 -21.54 -3.58 -6.24
CA ARG A 345 -22.72 -2.85 -6.75
C ARG A 345 -23.04 -3.21 -8.20
N SER A 346 -22.01 -3.26 -9.06
CA SER A 346 -22.17 -3.50 -10.50
C SER A 346 -22.69 -4.89 -10.84
N LEU A 347 -22.40 -5.89 -9.99
CA LEU A 347 -22.78 -7.29 -10.19
C LEU A 347 -23.88 -7.77 -9.23
N GLY A 348 -24.36 -6.91 -8.33
CA GLY A 348 -25.33 -7.28 -7.31
C GLY A 348 -24.78 -8.21 -6.21
N VAL A 349 -23.46 -8.20 -5.99
CA VAL A 349 -22.80 -8.98 -4.94
C VAL A 349 -22.63 -8.12 -3.70
N GLY A 350 -22.95 -8.69 -2.53
CA GLY A 350 -22.91 -8.01 -1.23
C GLY A 350 -21.50 -7.79 -0.68
N ASN A 351 -20.58 -7.21 -1.47
CA ASN A 351 -19.20 -6.91 -1.07
C ASN A 351 -19.17 -5.96 0.14
N VAL A 352 -18.16 -6.14 0.99
CA VAL A 352 -18.03 -5.39 2.25
C VAL A 352 -16.71 -4.64 2.25
N VAL A 353 -16.78 -3.34 2.53
CA VAL A 353 -15.62 -2.47 2.79
C VAL A 353 -15.45 -2.31 4.30
N THR A 354 -14.31 -2.73 4.81
CA THR A 354 -13.94 -2.66 6.22
C THR A 354 -12.85 -1.61 6.42
N TYR A 355 -13.04 -0.73 7.40
CA TYR A 355 -12.05 0.28 7.77
C TYR A 355 -11.52 0.05 9.18
N VAL A 356 -10.19 0.02 9.32
CA VAL A 356 -9.50 -0.10 10.59
C VAL A 356 -9.01 1.28 11.01
N ASP A 357 -9.41 1.76 12.18
CA ASP A 357 -8.99 3.08 12.64
C ASP A 357 -7.56 3.06 13.18
N SER A 358 -6.61 3.44 12.32
CA SER A 358 -5.19 3.52 12.65
C SER A 358 -4.77 4.87 13.23
N SER A 359 -5.69 5.81 13.42
CA SER A 359 -5.39 7.17 13.89
C SER A 359 -4.81 7.25 15.31
N GLY A 360 -4.99 6.19 16.11
CA GLY A 360 -4.35 6.03 17.43
C GLY A 360 -2.86 5.67 17.38
N GLY A 361 -2.29 5.45 16.18
CA GLY A 361 -0.88 5.13 15.97
C GLY A 361 0.07 6.33 16.11
N GLU A 362 1.35 6.13 15.78
CA GLU A 362 2.37 7.15 15.94
C GLU A 362 2.25 8.30 14.92
N LEU A 363 1.60 8.02 13.78
CA LEU A 363 1.36 8.97 12.70
C LEU A 363 0.04 9.74 12.94
N LYS A 364 0.16 11.03 13.29
CA LYS A 364 -0.98 11.88 13.71
C LYS A 364 -1.67 12.66 12.57
N ASN A 365 -1.57 12.20 11.34
CA ASN A 365 -2.13 12.88 10.17
C ASN A 365 -3.53 12.37 9.76
N ARG A 366 -4.16 11.54 10.61
CA ARG A 366 -5.45 10.89 10.34
C ARG A 366 -6.51 11.38 11.30
N ARG A 367 -7.74 11.53 10.80
CA ARG A 367 -8.89 11.86 11.63
C ARG A 367 -9.43 10.58 12.28
N PRO A 368 -9.53 10.50 13.62
CA PRO A 368 -10.14 9.36 14.28
C PRO A 368 -11.63 9.26 14.01
N LEU A 369 -12.15 8.04 14.06
CA LEU A 369 -13.58 7.79 14.21
C LEU A 369 -14.06 8.39 15.54
N THR A 370 -15.25 9.00 15.51
CA THR A 370 -15.91 9.45 16.74
C THR A 370 -17.04 8.49 17.07
N VAL A 371 -16.97 7.89 18.26
CA VAL A 371 -17.98 6.95 18.77
C VAL A 371 -18.70 7.58 19.96
N GLU A 372 -20.03 7.62 19.90
CA GLU A 372 -20.90 8.11 20.97
C GLU A 372 -21.83 6.99 21.46
N GLN A 373 -22.26 7.07 22.72
CA GLN A 373 -23.31 6.22 23.25
C GLN A 373 -24.68 6.81 22.94
N ARG A 374 -25.50 6.09 22.16
CA ARG A 374 -26.90 6.46 21.87
C ARG A 374 -27.80 5.32 22.29
N ASN A 375 -28.70 5.59 23.23
CA ASN A 375 -29.60 4.58 23.82
C ASN A 375 -28.87 3.34 24.37
N GLY A 376 -27.67 3.54 24.97
CA GLY A 376 -26.85 2.45 25.51
C GLY A 376 -26.14 1.58 24.47
N GLN A 377 -26.11 2.01 23.21
CA GLN A 377 -25.38 1.36 22.13
C GLN A 377 -24.31 2.31 21.55
N PRO A 378 -23.10 1.82 21.27
CA PRO A 378 -22.09 2.62 20.59
C PRO A 378 -22.51 2.88 19.15
N VAL A 379 -22.36 4.12 18.69
CA VAL A 379 -22.67 4.54 17.32
C VAL A 379 -21.56 5.46 16.84
N VAL A 380 -21.08 5.26 15.61
CA VAL A 380 -20.12 6.15 14.97
C VAL A 380 -20.83 7.40 14.47
N THR A 381 -20.38 8.57 14.91
CA THR A 381 -20.98 9.88 14.59
C THR A 381 -20.14 10.72 13.65
N ALA A 382 -18.86 10.38 13.50
CA ALA A 382 -17.99 10.95 12.48
C ALA A 382 -17.00 9.90 11.97
N GLY A 383 -16.81 9.87 10.64
CA GLY A 383 -15.83 9.03 9.96
C GLY A 383 -14.45 9.69 9.80
N PRO A 384 -13.54 9.06 9.04
CA PRO A 384 -12.17 9.55 8.83
C PRO A 384 -12.08 10.69 7.80
N GLY A 385 -13.16 10.95 7.06
CA GLY A 385 -13.27 12.07 6.12
C GLY A 385 -13.70 13.39 6.78
N ASP A 386 -13.69 14.45 5.98
CA ASP A 386 -14.30 15.74 6.33
C ASP A 386 -15.84 15.59 6.38
N PRO A 387 -16.53 15.93 7.49
CA PRO A 387 -17.98 15.89 7.62
C PRO A 387 -18.72 16.75 6.60
N ALA A 388 -18.05 17.76 6.02
CA ALA A 388 -18.60 18.55 4.94
C ALA A 388 -18.66 17.77 3.61
N ASP A 389 -17.90 16.68 3.45
CA ASP A 389 -17.94 15.84 2.26
C ASP A 389 -19.13 14.86 2.34
N GLN A 390 -20.31 15.37 2.00
CA GLN A 390 -21.56 14.58 1.99
C GLN A 390 -21.74 13.77 0.70
N SER A 391 -20.78 13.81 -0.22
CA SER A 391 -20.89 13.21 -1.56
C SER A 391 -19.85 12.12 -1.80
N ASP A 392 -19.21 11.62 -0.73
CA ASP A 392 -18.20 10.58 -0.82
C ASP A 392 -18.85 9.28 -1.37
N PRO A 393 -18.43 8.77 -2.54
CA PRO A 393 -19.01 7.55 -3.12
C PRO A 393 -18.60 6.28 -2.36
N LEU A 394 -17.52 6.34 -1.56
CA LEU A 394 -17.04 5.24 -0.75
C LEU A 394 -17.85 5.15 0.55
N THR A 395 -18.48 4.01 0.76
CA THR A 395 -19.18 3.67 2.00
C THR A 395 -18.33 2.67 2.78
N LEU A 396 -17.86 3.08 3.97
CA LEU A 396 -17.19 2.17 4.89
C LEU A 396 -18.27 1.38 5.65
N ASN A 397 -18.41 0.10 5.34
CA ASN A 397 -19.52 -0.73 5.84
C ASN A 397 -19.33 -1.14 7.29
N VAL A 398 -18.15 -1.67 7.62
CA VAL A 398 -17.77 -2.14 8.97
C VAL A 398 -16.54 -1.37 9.41
N VAL A 399 -16.50 -0.93 10.67
CA VAL A 399 -15.37 -0.19 11.20
C VAL A 399 -14.87 -0.72 12.54
N PHE A 400 -13.57 -0.62 12.74
CA PHE A 400 -12.85 -1.04 13.94
C PHE A 400 -12.23 0.19 14.63
N PRO A 401 -12.98 0.89 15.52
CA PRO A 401 -12.47 2.06 16.24
C PRO A 401 -11.38 1.70 17.25
N GLY A 402 -11.27 0.43 17.67
CA GLY A 402 -10.16 -0.07 18.47
C GLY A 402 -8.89 -0.36 17.67
N GLY A 403 -8.88 -0.02 16.37
CA GLY A 403 -7.74 -0.15 15.48
C GLY A 403 -7.36 -1.61 15.17
N TYR A 404 -6.11 -1.80 14.75
CA TYR A 404 -5.64 -3.09 14.23
C TYR A 404 -5.76 -4.24 15.23
N GLN A 405 -5.66 -3.96 16.53
CA GLN A 405 -5.78 -4.98 17.57
C GLN A 405 -7.19 -5.57 17.63
N GLU A 406 -8.21 -4.70 17.56
CA GLU A 406 -9.62 -5.10 17.53
C GLU A 406 -9.94 -5.91 16.26
N TYR A 407 -9.46 -5.42 15.10
CA TYR A 407 -9.60 -6.14 13.83
C TYR A 407 -8.91 -7.51 13.85
N CYS A 408 -7.65 -7.58 14.31
CA CYS A 408 -6.90 -8.83 14.40
C CYS A 408 -7.60 -9.84 15.32
N ALA A 409 -8.15 -9.39 16.45
CA ALA A 409 -8.90 -10.25 17.36
C ALA A 409 -10.17 -10.82 16.70
N ALA A 410 -10.95 -9.96 16.03
CA ALA A 410 -12.13 -10.41 15.28
C ALA A 410 -11.75 -11.40 14.16
N PHE A 411 -10.69 -11.13 13.41
CA PHE A 411 -10.20 -12.01 12.35
C PHE A 411 -9.74 -13.37 12.90
N GLN A 412 -9.04 -13.40 14.04
CA GLN A 412 -8.62 -14.62 14.73
C GLN A 412 -9.83 -15.46 15.21
N THR A 413 -10.88 -14.81 15.72
CA THR A 413 -12.13 -15.49 16.08
C THR A 413 -12.79 -16.08 14.82
N ALA A 414 -12.87 -15.34 13.72
CA ALA A 414 -13.41 -15.84 12.45
C ALA A 414 -12.62 -17.04 11.92
N ALA A 415 -11.28 -16.99 11.98
CA ALA A 415 -10.40 -18.10 11.61
C ALA A 415 -10.64 -19.35 12.46
N THR A 416 -10.87 -19.16 13.77
CA THR A 416 -11.17 -20.26 14.69
C THR A 416 -12.52 -20.90 14.36
N ASN A 417 -13.56 -20.09 14.16
CA ASN A 417 -14.88 -20.57 13.77
C ASN A 417 -14.85 -21.29 12.42
N ARG A 418 -14.10 -20.78 11.43
CA ARG A 418 -13.97 -21.40 10.11
C ARG A 418 -13.30 -22.77 10.14
N ARG A 419 -12.36 -23.01 11.04
CA ARG A 419 -11.70 -24.33 11.21
C ARG A 419 -12.60 -25.36 11.90
N GLN A 420 -13.65 -24.91 12.58
CA GLN A 420 -14.58 -25.76 13.32
C GLN A 420 -15.85 -26.10 12.52
N ALA A 421 -16.13 -25.33 11.47
CA ALA A 421 -17.16 -25.61 10.47
C ALA A 421 -16.63 -26.65 9.47
#